data_AF-A0AAE9B233-F1
#
_entry.id   AF-A0AAE9B233-F1
#
_cell.length_a   1.000
_cell.length_b   1.000
_cell.length_c   1.000
_cell.angle_alpha   90.00
_cell.angle_beta   90.00
_cell.angle_gamma   90.00
#
_symmetry.space_group_name_H-M   'P 1'
#
loop_
_entity.id
_entity.type
_entity.pdbx_description
1 polymer ?
#
loop_
_entity_poly.entity_id
_entity_poly.type
_entity_poly.pdbx_seq_one_letter_code
_entity_poly.pdbx_strand_id
1 'polypeptide(L)'
;MSRAVITPLDVPPPPAPTLDGDWTLRPLVTEEPAVRAYAVTPSGGGTPVQLRLYRVQHHPLRACYPHGAHDIAVQLVPAEAAESPVAQLLNALVPALFTADPLCRRVVAAPAEDDTAAQAAFEAGGFRRVTEADLPTGTVVLFTTEPSWLADLPTALDDMPH
;
A
#
# COMPACT_ATOMS: atom_id res chain seq x y z
N MET A 1 -18.23 -18.76 -33.22
CA MET A 1 -17.06 -17.91 -33.00
C MET A 1 -16.79 -17.85 -31.51
N SER A 2 -15.83 -18.63 -31.01
CA SER A 2 -15.50 -18.67 -29.58
C SER A 2 -14.83 -17.36 -29.17
N ARG A 3 -15.40 -16.69 -28.16
CA ARG A 3 -14.71 -15.65 -27.39
C ARG A 3 -13.46 -16.30 -26.78
N ALA A 4 -12.30 -15.74 -27.07
CA ALA A 4 -11.10 -16.02 -26.29
C ALA A 4 -11.43 -15.63 -24.84
N VAL A 5 -11.44 -16.62 -23.95
CA VAL A 5 -11.38 -16.37 -22.51
C VAL A 5 -9.97 -15.83 -22.30
N ILE A 6 -9.87 -14.52 -22.12
CA ILE A 6 -8.65 -13.91 -21.60
C ILE A 6 -8.56 -14.43 -20.17
N THR A 7 -7.77 -15.49 -19.96
CA THR A 7 -7.32 -15.84 -18.62
C THR A 7 -6.72 -14.57 -18.04
N PRO A 8 -7.14 -14.08 -16.85
CA PRO A 8 -6.43 -12.98 -16.23
C PRO A 8 -4.97 -13.43 -16.15
N LEU A 9 -4.06 -12.61 -16.68
CA LEU A 9 -2.63 -12.77 -16.39
C LEU A 9 -2.55 -12.93 -14.87
N ASP A 10 -2.02 -14.06 -14.41
CA ASP A 10 -1.93 -14.35 -12.99
C ASP A 10 -0.93 -13.36 -12.40
N VAL A 11 -1.43 -12.22 -11.93
CA VAL A 11 -0.60 -11.18 -11.35
C VAL A 11 -0.01 -11.78 -10.09
N PRO A 12 1.33 -11.77 -9.94
CA PRO A 12 1.95 -12.38 -8.78
C PRO A 12 1.44 -11.73 -7.49
N PRO A 13 1.46 -12.44 -6.36
CA PRO A 13 1.19 -11.84 -5.05
C PRO A 13 2.05 -10.58 -4.85
N PRO A 14 1.67 -9.67 -3.92
CA PRO A 14 2.47 -8.47 -3.66
C PRO A 14 3.93 -8.88 -3.39
N PRO A 15 4.94 -8.10 -3.79
CA PRO A 15 6.33 -8.49 -3.62
C PRO A 15 6.72 -8.59 -2.14
N ALA A 16 7.76 -9.36 -1.84
CA ALA A 16 8.41 -9.29 -0.54
C ALA A 16 9.37 -8.08 -0.54
N PRO A 17 9.12 -7.04 0.25
CA PRO A 17 10.01 -5.87 0.28
C PRO A 17 11.34 -6.23 0.93
N THR A 18 12.43 -5.66 0.42
CA THR A 18 13.72 -5.64 1.09
C THR A 18 13.93 -4.25 1.65
N LEU A 19 13.82 -4.11 2.97
CA LEU A 19 14.15 -2.87 3.66
C LEU A 19 15.65 -2.81 3.94
N ASP A 20 16.15 -1.61 4.16
CA ASP A 20 17.52 -1.33 4.60
C ASP A 20 17.79 -1.85 6.02
N GLY A 21 19.04 -1.74 6.46
CA GLY A 21 19.53 -2.32 7.71
C GLY A 21 18.90 -1.77 8.99
N ASP A 22 18.03 -0.77 8.89
CA ASP A 22 17.31 -0.16 10.01
C ASP A 22 16.06 -0.96 10.42
N TRP A 23 15.65 -1.94 9.61
CA TRP A 23 14.44 -2.72 9.81
C TRP A 23 14.65 -4.23 9.69
N THR A 24 14.06 -4.97 10.61
CA THR A 24 13.96 -6.43 10.54
C THR A 24 12.54 -6.85 10.18
N LEU A 25 12.39 -7.64 9.11
CA LEU A 25 11.11 -8.20 8.69
C LEU A 25 11.10 -9.70 8.97
N ARG A 26 10.19 -10.13 9.84
CA ARG A 26 9.91 -11.54 10.07
C ARG A 26 8.59 -11.91 9.38
N PRO A 27 8.59 -12.79 8.36
CA PRO A 27 7.35 -13.27 7.75
C PRO A 27 6.40 -13.87 8.80
N LEU A 28 5.12 -13.56 8.67
CA LEU A 28 4.06 -14.14 9.47
C LEU A 28 3.27 -15.13 8.62
N VAL A 29 2.90 -16.25 9.24
CA VAL A 29 1.99 -17.21 8.61
C VAL A 29 0.60 -16.55 8.56
N THR A 30 -0.03 -16.63 7.40
CA THR A 30 -1.38 -16.14 7.18
C THR A 30 -2.22 -17.23 6.52
N GLU A 31 -3.46 -17.34 6.96
CA GLU A 31 -4.47 -18.22 6.34
C GLU A 31 -4.97 -17.64 5.00
N GLU A 32 -4.67 -16.38 4.70
CA GLU A 32 -5.08 -15.68 3.48
C GLU A 32 -3.96 -15.74 2.42
N PRO A 33 -4.04 -16.63 1.42
CA PRO A 33 -2.94 -16.85 0.48
C PRO A 33 -2.60 -15.64 -0.40
N ALA A 34 -3.51 -14.67 -0.52
CA ALA A 34 -3.31 -13.44 -1.28
C ALA A 34 -2.54 -12.34 -0.51
N VAL A 35 -2.21 -12.59 0.76
CA VAL A 35 -1.63 -11.60 1.69
C VAL A 35 -0.17 -11.96 1.98
N ARG A 36 0.69 -10.95 2.01
CA ARG A 36 1.98 -11.07 2.68
C ARG A 36 1.94 -10.32 3.99
N ALA A 37 2.25 -11.02 5.08
CA ALA A 37 2.27 -10.44 6.41
C ALA A 37 3.69 -10.54 7.01
N TYR A 38 4.10 -9.49 7.72
CA TYR A 38 5.39 -9.41 8.39
C TYR A 38 5.22 -8.79 9.78
N ALA A 39 5.95 -9.28 10.76
CA ALA A 39 6.26 -8.51 11.96
C ALA A 39 7.52 -7.69 11.65
N VAL A 40 7.39 -6.37 11.74
CA VAL A 40 8.44 -5.41 11.43
C VAL A 40 8.93 -4.78 12.72
N THR A 41 10.24 -4.81 12.94
CA THR A 41 10.87 -4.27 14.15
C THR A 41 12.04 -3.37 13.77
N PRO A 42 12.22 -2.20 14.40
CA PRO A 42 13.43 -1.40 14.24
C PRO A 42 14.66 -2.19 14.68
N SER A 43 15.80 -2.02 14.00
CA SER A 43 17.04 -2.73 14.33
C SER A 43 17.58 -2.42 15.73
N GLY A 44 17.21 -1.27 16.31
CA GLY A 44 17.50 -0.92 17.70
C GLY A 44 16.62 -1.61 18.75
N GLY A 45 15.66 -2.44 18.34
CA GLY A 45 14.64 -3.04 19.20
C GLY A 45 13.41 -2.15 19.36
N GLY A 46 12.30 -2.76 19.78
CA GLY A 46 11.01 -2.09 19.94
C GLY A 46 9.83 -3.05 19.80
N THR A 47 8.63 -2.55 20.00
CA THR A 47 7.40 -3.32 19.76
C THR A 47 7.24 -3.56 18.26
N PRO A 48 7.03 -4.81 17.81
CA PRO A 48 6.82 -5.09 16.40
C PRO A 48 5.49 -4.52 15.91
N VAL A 49 5.51 -3.93 14.72
CA VAL A 49 4.30 -3.57 13.97
C VAL A 49 4.02 -4.66 12.95
N GLN A 50 2.77 -5.11 12.85
CA GLN A 50 2.35 -6.03 11.81
C GLN A 50 2.09 -5.27 10.52
N LEU A 51 2.88 -5.56 9.49
CA LEU A 51 2.67 -5.12 8.11
C LEU A 51 1.88 -6.18 7.35
N ARG A 52 0.83 -5.78 6.64
CA ARG A 52 0.10 -6.63 5.69
C ARG A 52 0.06 -5.97 4.33
N LEU A 53 0.39 -6.74 3.29
CA LEU A 53 0.42 -6.31 1.90
C LEU A 53 -0.59 -7.14 1.10
N TYR A 54 -1.35 -6.45 0.26
CA TYR A 54 -2.36 -7.05 -0.62
C TYR A 54 -2.19 -6.53 -2.03
N ARG A 55 -2.56 -7.34 -3.03
CA ARG A 55 -3.03 -6.75 -4.30
C ARG A 55 -4.39 -6.12 -4.08
N VAL A 56 -4.59 -4.89 -4.56
CA VAL A 56 -5.88 -4.20 -4.43
C VAL A 56 -7.02 -5.04 -5.02
N GLN A 57 -6.78 -5.78 -6.11
CA GLN A 57 -7.77 -6.68 -6.72
C GLN A 57 -8.36 -7.72 -5.74
N HIS A 58 -7.60 -8.10 -4.71
CA HIS A 58 -8.00 -9.05 -3.66
C HIS A 58 -8.43 -8.35 -2.35
N HIS A 59 -8.48 -7.02 -2.33
CA HIS A 59 -8.82 -6.20 -1.16
C HIS A 59 -10.19 -5.51 -1.35
N PRO A 60 -10.97 -5.22 -0.28
CA PRO A 60 -12.23 -4.48 -0.39
C PRO A 60 -12.12 -3.14 -1.13
N LEU A 61 -10.97 -2.48 -1.05
CA LEU A 61 -10.68 -1.21 -1.74
C LEU A 61 -10.81 -1.26 -3.26
N ARG A 62 -10.84 -2.45 -3.89
CA ARG A 62 -11.11 -2.59 -5.33
C ARG A 62 -12.43 -1.95 -5.77
N ALA A 63 -13.38 -1.80 -4.84
CA ALA A 63 -14.68 -1.21 -5.09
C ALA A 63 -14.69 0.33 -4.95
N CYS A 64 -13.63 0.92 -4.41
CA CYS A 64 -13.61 2.35 -4.08
C CYS A 64 -13.09 3.23 -5.23
N TYR A 65 -12.29 2.67 -6.15
CA TYR A 65 -11.71 3.42 -7.27
C TYR A 65 -11.27 2.50 -8.42
N PRO A 66 -11.08 3.03 -9.65
CA PRO A 66 -10.43 2.31 -10.73
C PRO A 66 -8.98 1.99 -10.37
N HIS A 67 -8.68 0.72 -10.12
CA HIS A 67 -7.37 0.26 -9.65
C HIS A 67 -6.57 -0.44 -10.76
N GLY A 68 -5.25 -0.33 -10.69
CA GLY A 68 -4.32 -1.11 -11.49
C GLY A 68 -4.16 -2.54 -10.95
N ALA A 69 -3.84 -3.48 -11.83
CA ALA A 69 -3.65 -4.88 -11.46
C ALA A 69 -2.47 -5.08 -10.47
N HIS A 70 -1.49 -4.18 -10.52
CA HIS A 70 -0.32 -4.20 -9.63
C HIS A 70 -0.45 -3.26 -8.42
N ASP A 71 -1.58 -2.56 -8.24
CA ASP A 71 -1.75 -1.67 -7.09
C ASP A 71 -1.68 -2.49 -5.79
N ILE A 72 -0.96 -1.95 -4.81
CA ILE A 72 -0.71 -2.61 -3.53
C ILE A 72 -1.44 -1.88 -2.42
N ALA A 73 -2.24 -2.59 -1.62
CA ALA A 73 -2.76 -2.05 -0.36
C ALA A 73 -1.82 -2.42 0.80
N VAL A 74 -1.55 -1.42 1.66
CA VAL A 74 -0.74 -1.54 2.87
C VAL A 74 -1.65 -1.36 4.09
N GLN A 75 -1.51 -2.26 5.06
CA GLN A 75 -2.13 -2.15 6.36
C GLN A 75 -1.07 -2.36 7.47
N LEU A 76 -1.14 -1.52 8.51
CA LEU A 76 -0.26 -1.58 9.68
C LEU A 76 -1.09 -1.82 10.95
N VAL A 77 -0.66 -2.73 11.82
CA VAL A 77 -1.36 -3.06 13.07
C VAL A 77 -0.36 -3.29 14.23
N PRO A 78 -0.45 -2.57 15.35
CA PRO A 78 -1.15 -1.30 15.50
C PRO A 78 -0.47 -0.23 14.64
N ALA A 79 -1.25 0.67 14.04
CA ALA A 79 -0.73 1.91 13.50
C ALA A 79 -0.67 2.92 14.67
N GLU A 80 0.44 2.94 15.41
CA GLU A 80 0.60 3.90 16.52
C GLU A 80 1.00 5.30 15.98
N ALA A 81 0.73 6.35 16.78
CA ALA A 81 0.78 7.77 16.41
C ALA A 81 2.13 8.27 15.85
N ALA A 82 2.20 9.53 15.38
CA ALA A 82 3.32 10.14 14.65
C ALA A 82 4.72 10.09 15.30
N GLU A 83 4.82 9.81 16.62
CA GLU A 83 6.11 9.56 17.30
C GLU A 83 6.58 8.09 17.20
N SER A 84 5.73 7.23 16.63
CA SER A 84 6.01 5.84 16.31
C SER A 84 6.93 5.77 15.08
N PRO A 85 7.87 4.82 15.04
CA PRO A 85 8.77 4.65 13.90
C PRO A 85 8.04 4.22 12.61
N VAL A 86 6.69 4.18 12.61
CA VAL A 86 5.81 3.92 11.45
C VAL A 86 6.06 4.88 10.28
N ALA A 87 6.20 6.19 10.50
CA ALA A 87 6.45 7.11 9.38
C ALA A 87 7.80 6.81 8.69
N GLN A 88 8.82 6.51 9.49
CA GLN A 88 10.14 6.08 8.99
C GLN A 88 10.05 4.73 8.27
N LEU A 89 9.26 3.79 8.81
CA LEU A 89 8.99 2.52 8.15
C LEU A 89 8.33 2.73 6.79
N LEU A 90 7.30 3.57 6.70
CA LEU A 90 6.61 3.86 5.44
C LEU A 90 7.56 4.49 4.41
N ASN A 91 8.43 5.41 4.86
CA ASN A 91 9.46 6.03 4.02
C ASN A 91 10.47 5.01 3.45
N ALA A 92 10.80 3.95 4.20
CA ALA A 92 11.65 2.85 3.70
C ALA A 92 10.86 1.84 2.85
N LEU A 93 9.62 1.54 3.26
CA LEU A 93 8.78 0.50 2.66
C LEU A 93 8.30 0.86 1.26
N VAL A 94 7.80 2.08 1.06
CA VAL A 94 7.19 2.48 -0.22
C VAL A 94 8.19 2.40 -1.38
N PRO A 95 9.42 2.96 -1.30
CA PRO A 95 10.44 2.79 -2.34
C PRO A 95 10.83 1.33 -2.57
N ALA A 96 10.91 0.52 -1.51
CA ALA A 96 11.21 -0.90 -1.62
C ALA A 96 10.11 -1.67 -2.38
N LEU A 97 8.84 -1.34 -2.15
CA LEU A 97 7.71 -1.92 -2.89
C LEU A 97 7.75 -1.56 -4.37
N PHE A 98 7.98 -0.29 -4.71
CA PHE A 98 8.09 0.13 -6.12
C PHE A 98 9.32 -0.46 -6.82
N THR A 99 10.42 -0.65 -6.09
CA THR A 99 11.62 -1.33 -6.63
C THR A 99 11.34 -2.81 -6.89
N ALA A 100 10.63 -3.47 -5.98
CA ALA A 100 10.35 -4.91 -6.08
C ALA A 100 9.21 -5.23 -7.06
N ASP A 101 8.31 -4.29 -7.33
CA ASP A 101 7.31 -4.39 -8.39
C ASP A 101 7.26 -3.10 -9.23
N PRO A 102 8.07 -3.02 -10.30
CA PRO A 102 8.12 -1.84 -11.18
C PRO A 102 6.81 -1.54 -11.92
N LEU A 103 5.85 -2.47 -11.95
CA LEU A 103 4.53 -2.26 -12.55
C LEU A 103 3.52 -1.69 -11.55
N CYS A 104 3.84 -1.66 -10.27
CA CYS A 104 3.05 -0.99 -9.25
C CYS A 104 3.07 0.52 -9.49
N ARG A 105 1.89 1.10 -9.76
CA ARG A 105 1.73 2.54 -9.99
C ARG A 105 1.19 3.28 -8.78
N ARG A 106 0.66 2.55 -7.80
CA ARG A 106 0.05 3.12 -6.61
C ARG A 106 0.14 2.17 -5.43
N VAL A 107 0.58 2.70 -4.30
CA VAL A 107 0.43 2.08 -2.99
C VAL A 107 -0.69 2.81 -2.26
N VAL A 108 -1.64 2.07 -1.70
CA VAL A 108 -2.82 2.61 -1.04
C VAL A 108 -2.92 2.18 0.41
N ALA A 109 -3.47 3.04 1.23
CA ALA A 109 -3.83 2.75 2.61
C ALA A 109 -5.25 3.24 2.88
N ALA A 110 -5.93 2.61 3.84
CA ALA A 110 -7.30 2.94 4.20
C ALA A 110 -7.52 2.77 5.71
N PRO A 111 -6.91 3.62 6.55
CA PRO A 111 -7.25 3.70 7.97
C PRO A 111 -8.74 4.04 8.14
N ALA A 112 -9.30 3.65 9.29
CA ALA A 112 -10.65 4.04 9.67
C ALA A 112 -10.78 5.57 9.79
N GLU A 113 -11.96 6.11 9.54
CA GLU A 113 -12.20 7.56 9.58
C GLU A 113 -11.94 8.18 10.96
N ASP A 114 -12.12 7.41 12.03
CA ASP A 114 -11.93 7.81 13.41
C ASP A 114 -10.49 7.55 13.93
N ASP A 115 -9.68 6.79 13.18
CA ASP A 115 -8.28 6.51 13.51
C ASP A 115 -7.35 7.63 13.05
N THR A 116 -7.46 8.77 13.72
CA THR A 116 -6.66 9.98 13.46
C THR A 116 -5.15 9.74 13.61
N ALA A 117 -4.74 8.79 14.46
CA ALA A 117 -3.33 8.46 14.66
C ALA A 117 -2.74 7.75 13.44
N ALA A 118 -3.46 6.75 12.90
CA ALA A 118 -3.04 6.08 11.67
C ALA A 118 -3.04 7.05 10.47
N GLN A 119 -4.05 7.92 10.36
CA GLN A 119 -4.11 8.94 9.31
C GLN A 119 -2.89 9.86 9.36
N ALA A 120 -2.54 10.39 10.53
CA ALA A 120 -1.35 11.23 10.71
C ALA A 120 -0.05 10.48 10.39
N ALA A 121 0.04 9.19 10.72
CA ALA A 121 1.21 8.38 10.42
C ALA A 121 1.38 8.14 8.90
N PHE A 122 0.29 7.92 8.16
CA PHE A 122 0.34 7.81 6.70
C PHE A 122 0.73 9.13 6.03
N GLU A 123 0.20 10.26 6.50
CA GLU A 123 0.61 11.60 6.01
C GLU A 123 2.10 11.85 6.24
N ALA A 124 2.59 11.58 7.45
CA ALA A 124 4.01 11.70 7.80
C ALA A 124 4.91 10.73 7.00
N GLY A 125 4.37 9.59 6.59
CA GLY A 125 5.00 8.61 5.70
C GLY A 125 4.88 8.93 4.20
N GLY A 126 4.42 10.14 3.84
CA GLY A 126 4.37 10.62 2.47
C GLY A 126 3.15 10.21 1.65
N PHE A 127 2.11 9.65 2.28
CA PHE A 127 0.84 9.40 1.61
C PHE A 127 0.02 10.69 1.52
N ARG A 128 -0.75 10.82 0.45
CA ARG A 128 -1.71 11.90 0.24
C ARG A 128 -3.12 11.40 0.52
N ARG A 129 -3.87 12.15 1.33
CA ARG A 129 -5.31 11.94 1.55
C ARG A 129 -6.07 12.21 0.25
N VAL A 130 -6.97 11.30 -0.14
CA VAL A 130 -7.76 11.41 -1.38
C VAL A 130 -9.24 11.67 -1.09
N THR A 131 -9.91 10.74 -0.43
CA THR A 131 -11.36 10.80 -0.14
C THR A 131 -11.72 9.85 0.98
N GLU A 132 -12.89 10.01 1.58
CA GLU A 132 -13.54 8.96 2.36
C GLU A 132 -14.24 7.96 1.44
N ALA A 133 -14.37 6.72 1.89
CA ALA A 133 -15.10 5.66 1.20
C ALA A 133 -15.77 4.71 2.20
N ASP A 134 -16.98 4.26 1.88
CA ASP A 134 -17.71 3.27 2.66
C ASP A 134 -17.29 1.85 2.27
N LEU A 135 -16.81 1.07 3.23
CA LEU A 135 -16.57 -0.36 3.10
C LEU A 135 -17.57 -1.14 3.98
N PRO A 136 -17.79 -2.44 3.72
CA PRO A 136 -18.64 -3.28 4.58
C PRO A 136 -18.19 -3.32 6.05
N THR A 137 -16.93 -3.00 6.32
CA THR A 137 -16.33 -2.97 7.66
C THR A 137 -16.41 -1.59 8.33
N GLY A 138 -16.86 -0.56 7.64
CA GLY A 138 -16.92 0.83 8.12
C GLY A 138 -16.37 1.83 7.11
N THR A 139 -16.50 3.12 7.45
CA THR A 139 -15.94 4.22 6.66
C THR A 139 -14.43 4.30 6.85
N VAL A 140 -13.72 4.47 5.75
CA VAL A 140 -12.26 4.61 5.71
C VAL A 140 -11.87 5.88 4.99
N VAL A 141 -10.67 6.38 5.27
CA VAL A 141 -10.06 7.47 4.51
C VAL A 141 -9.03 6.87 3.57
N LEU A 142 -9.21 7.04 2.27
CA LEU A 142 -8.28 6.57 1.25
C LEU A 142 -7.05 7.48 1.19
N PHE A 143 -5.90 6.87 1.37
CA PHE A 143 -4.58 7.46 1.21
C PHE A 143 -3.85 6.79 0.05
N THR A 144 -3.10 7.56 -0.73
CA THR A 144 -2.32 7.04 -1.84
C THR A 144 -0.92 7.62 -1.88
N THR A 145 0.02 6.84 -2.37
CA THR A 145 1.32 7.32 -2.82
C THR A 145 1.65 6.66 -4.15
N GLU A 146 2.32 7.42 -5.00
CA GLU A 146 2.63 7.07 -6.38
C GLU A 146 4.15 7.21 -6.58
N PRO A 147 4.76 6.42 -7.48
CA PRO A 147 6.20 6.53 -7.69
C PRO A 147 6.51 7.90 -8.29
N SER A 148 7.68 8.46 -7.94
CA SER A 148 8.06 9.83 -8.33
C SER A 148 7.97 10.08 -9.84
N TRP A 149 8.39 9.12 -10.67
CA TRP A 149 8.30 9.23 -12.13
C TRP A 149 6.86 9.40 -12.65
N LEU A 150 5.86 8.90 -11.91
CA LEU A 150 4.44 9.06 -12.26
C LEU A 150 3.92 10.42 -11.79
N ALA A 151 4.36 10.88 -10.61
CA ALA A 151 4.05 12.22 -10.11
C ALA A 151 4.60 13.34 -11.03
N ASP A 152 5.69 13.04 -11.75
CA ASP A 152 6.31 13.95 -12.72
C ASP A 152 5.66 13.90 -14.13
N LEU A 153 4.70 12.99 -14.38
CA LEU A 153 4.00 12.97 -15.67
C LEU A 153 3.01 14.14 -15.76
N PRO A 154 2.97 14.86 -16.90
CA PRO A 154 1.97 15.89 -17.14
C PRO A 154 0.57 15.29 -16.98
N THR A 155 -0.17 15.76 -15.98
CA THR A 155 -1.57 15.40 -15.74
C THR A 155 -2.53 16.23 -16.59
N ALA A 156 -2.02 17.27 -17.26
CA ALA A 156 -2.79 18.07 -18.18
C ALA A 156 -2.93 17.36 -19.52
N LEU A 157 -4.17 17.00 -19.87
CA LEU A 157 -4.56 16.57 -21.22
C LEU A 157 -4.25 17.66 -22.27
N ASP A 158 -4.06 18.91 -21.83
CA ASP A 158 -3.78 20.09 -22.65
C ASP A 158 -2.36 20.13 -23.25
N ASP A 159 -1.44 19.28 -22.79
CA ASP A 159 -0.05 19.22 -23.31
C ASP A 159 0.16 18.08 -24.32
N MET A 160 -0.89 17.32 -24.68
CA MET A 160 -0.79 16.35 -25.77
C MET A 160 -0.79 17.07 -27.12
N PRO A 161 0.20 16.82 -28.02
CA PRO A 161 0.18 17.41 -29.35
C PRO A 161 -1.08 16.93 -30.09
N HIS A 162 -1.91 17.89 -30.50
CA HIS A 162 -3.09 17.68 -31.35
C HIS A 162 -2.69 17.38 -32.81
#